data_AF-A0A846DKF6-F1
#
_entry.id   AF-A0A846DKF6-F1
#
_cell.length_a   1.000
_cell.length_b   1.000
_cell.length_c   1.000
_cell.angle_alpha   90.00
_cell.angle_beta   90.00
_cell.angle_gamma   90.00
#
_symmetry.space_group_name_H-M   'P 1'
#
loop_
_entity.id
_entity.type
_entity.pdbx_description
1 polymer ?
#
loop_
_entity_poly.entity_id
_entity_poly.type
_entity_poly.pdbx_seq_one_letter_code
_entity_poly.pdbx_strand_id
1 'polypeptide(L)'
;MYIYTAYNLCIHSEIPLLELIESDGSPDVIIRFGKLSHLPPETANWSNRVVGELHGKAKVLIEDGREITIEPVTGADNSKLSPNILGACMSVVLRQRGLLVLHASSIVVNNQAIAFMGGSGWGKSTLAGAFHGKGYQIITDDVMPVNLDDGYPLIIPSFPQIKLWPSAADSLGHNSNNLPPLYPNAPKLSYTFTDGFQRTAVPLKRLYVLAKGDQHQITKLTPQQAFPEVVRHSRDVDVLIAPDCVSTHLRQCASLIKTVSICRFTRKPNLMELPDLVALVEKDIEELTTSDRSKNHTLNTKVLAEVGNRE
;
A
#
# COMPACT_ATOMS: atom_id res chain seq x y z
N MET A 1 10.35 -16.03 -20.18
CA MET A 1 10.15 -15.00 -19.14
C MET A 1 8.82 -15.29 -18.49
N TYR A 2 8.73 -15.23 -17.16
CA TYR A 2 7.46 -15.38 -16.46
C TYR A 2 6.60 -14.14 -16.66
N ILE A 3 5.28 -14.30 -16.74
CA ILE A 3 4.34 -13.21 -17.03
C ILE A 3 3.30 -13.15 -15.91
N TYR A 4 3.17 -11.97 -15.31
CA TYR A 4 2.34 -11.74 -14.15
C TYR A 4 1.49 -10.48 -14.29
N THR A 5 0.53 -10.30 -13.39
CA THR A 5 -0.20 -9.04 -13.18
C THR A 5 -0.18 -8.62 -11.71
N ALA A 6 0.11 -7.35 -11.47
CA ALA A 6 -0.02 -6.68 -10.18
C ALA A 6 -0.08 -5.17 -10.39
N TYR A 7 -0.74 -4.42 -9.49
CA TYR A 7 -0.84 -2.96 -9.62
C TYR A 7 -1.47 -2.48 -10.94
N ASN A 8 -2.36 -3.29 -11.54
CA ASN A 8 -2.89 -3.11 -12.89
C ASN A 8 -1.81 -3.01 -13.99
N LEU A 9 -0.63 -3.59 -13.76
CA LEU A 9 0.48 -3.66 -14.70
C LEU A 9 0.74 -5.11 -15.08
N CYS A 10 1.00 -5.37 -16.35
CA CYS A 10 1.58 -6.63 -16.79
C CYS A 10 3.10 -6.61 -16.54
N ILE A 11 3.58 -7.58 -15.77
CA ILE A 11 4.98 -7.66 -15.33
C ILE A 11 5.60 -8.89 -15.98
N HIS A 12 6.61 -8.68 -16.83
CA HIS A 12 7.45 -9.75 -17.34
C HIS A 12 8.70 -9.86 -16.46
N SER A 13 9.05 -11.05 -16.01
CA SER A 13 10.18 -11.25 -15.11
C SER A 13 11.03 -12.47 -15.48
N GLU A 14 12.36 -12.30 -15.46
CA GLU A 14 13.31 -13.42 -15.52
C GLU A 14 13.43 -14.15 -14.16
N ILE A 15 13.01 -13.49 -13.09
CA ILE A 15 12.96 -14.04 -11.73
C ILE A 15 11.55 -14.56 -11.45
N PRO A 16 11.36 -15.79 -10.93
CA PRO A 16 10.05 -16.26 -10.50
C PRO A 16 9.49 -15.37 -9.37
N LEU A 17 8.27 -14.86 -9.55
CA LEU A 17 7.53 -14.07 -8.56
C LEU A 17 6.23 -14.81 -8.23
N LEU A 18 6.36 -15.90 -7.47
CA LEU A 18 5.28 -16.86 -7.20
C LEU A 18 4.11 -16.27 -6.41
N GLU A 19 4.30 -15.08 -5.84
CA GLU A 19 3.30 -14.31 -5.11
C GLU A 19 2.30 -13.60 -6.03
N LEU A 20 2.66 -13.43 -7.31
CA LEU A 20 1.85 -12.70 -8.27
C LEU A 20 0.88 -13.62 -9.01
N ILE A 21 -0.17 -13.02 -9.57
CA ILE A 21 -1.14 -13.72 -10.41
C ILE A 21 -0.54 -13.86 -11.81
N GLU A 22 -0.56 -15.07 -12.39
CA GLU A 22 -0.13 -15.31 -13.77
C GLU A 22 -0.98 -14.51 -14.78
N SER A 23 -0.35 -14.11 -15.88
CA SER A 23 -0.98 -13.33 -16.95
C SER A 23 -0.37 -13.72 -18.30
N ASP A 24 -0.93 -13.22 -19.39
CA ASP A 24 -0.49 -13.45 -20.78
C ASP A 24 -0.35 -12.14 -21.59
N GLY A 25 -0.46 -10.98 -20.94
CA GLY A 25 -0.40 -9.65 -21.58
C GLY A 25 1.00 -9.21 -22.03
N SER A 26 1.05 -8.08 -22.76
CA SER A 26 2.29 -7.38 -23.12
C SER A 26 2.89 -6.63 -21.92
N PRO A 27 4.22 -6.54 -21.79
CA PRO A 27 4.85 -5.99 -20.59
C PRO A 27 4.62 -4.47 -20.46
N ASP A 28 4.10 -4.06 -19.31
CA ASP A 28 4.22 -2.69 -18.82
C ASP A 28 5.51 -2.49 -18.03
N VAL A 29 5.99 -3.55 -17.37
CA VAL A 29 7.24 -3.59 -16.60
C VAL A 29 8.03 -4.85 -16.93
N ILE A 30 9.33 -4.70 -17.16
CA ILE A 30 10.28 -5.78 -17.43
C ILE A 30 11.27 -5.89 -16.27
N ILE A 31 11.44 -7.09 -15.72
CA ILE A 31 12.40 -7.39 -14.65
C ILE A 31 13.40 -8.39 -15.19
N ARG A 32 14.67 -7.99 -15.31
CA ARG A 32 15.72 -8.80 -15.94
C ARG A 32 17.04 -8.76 -15.18
N PHE A 33 17.86 -9.77 -15.40
CA PHE A 33 19.25 -9.74 -14.99
C PHE A 33 20.09 -8.88 -15.94
N GLY A 34 21.09 -8.19 -15.39
CA GLY A 34 22.03 -7.40 -16.20
C GLY A 34 23.23 -6.94 -15.38
N LYS A 35 24.34 -6.64 -16.05
CA LYS A 35 25.54 -6.08 -15.41
C LYS A 35 25.38 -4.57 -15.25
N LEU A 36 25.61 -4.06 -14.04
CA LEU A 36 25.50 -2.63 -13.70
C LEU A 36 26.88 -2.02 -13.36
N SER A 37 27.96 -2.73 -13.67
CA SER A 37 29.35 -2.42 -13.33
C SER A 37 29.91 -1.13 -13.96
N HIS A 38 29.19 -0.51 -14.90
CA HIS A 38 29.65 0.65 -15.68
C HIS A 38 28.74 1.87 -15.62
N LEU A 39 27.78 1.92 -14.68
CA LEU A 39 26.90 3.08 -14.57
C LEU A 39 27.66 4.29 -13.98
N PRO A 40 27.69 5.45 -14.68
CA PRO A 40 28.36 6.63 -14.17
C PRO A 40 27.63 7.17 -12.92
N PRO A 41 28.36 7.55 -11.85
CA PRO A 41 27.78 8.01 -10.58
C PRO A 41 26.80 9.19 -10.72
N GLU A 42 27.04 10.07 -11.69
CA GLU A 42 26.28 11.31 -11.92
C GLU A 42 24.87 11.07 -12.53
N THR A 43 24.60 9.85 -13.00
CA THR A 43 23.30 9.47 -13.57
C THR A 43 22.38 8.74 -12.58
N ALA A 44 22.83 8.54 -11.34
CA ALA A 44 22.09 7.84 -10.30
C ALA A 44 21.22 8.83 -9.51
N ASN A 45 19.90 8.56 -9.46
CA ASN A 45 18.88 9.26 -8.65
C ASN A 45 18.22 10.46 -9.33
N TRP A 46 18.05 10.38 -10.65
CA TRP A 46 17.13 11.23 -11.39
C TRP A 46 15.70 10.69 -11.28
N SER A 47 14.71 11.52 -11.59
CA SER A 47 13.29 11.15 -11.52
C SER A 47 13.01 9.83 -12.25
N ASN A 48 13.62 9.64 -13.40
CA ASN A 48 13.36 8.52 -14.29
C ASN A 48 14.43 7.43 -14.22
N ARG A 49 15.52 7.63 -13.48
CA ARG A 49 16.64 6.69 -13.43
C ARG A 49 17.20 6.59 -12.03
N VAL A 50 16.95 5.47 -11.39
CA VAL A 50 17.32 5.21 -9.99
C VAL A 50 18.27 4.03 -9.93
N VAL A 51 19.42 4.23 -9.29
CA VAL A 51 20.36 3.16 -8.98
C VAL A 51 20.36 2.93 -7.47
N GLY A 52 20.25 1.68 -7.05
CA GLY A 52 20.20 1.33 -5.64
C GLY A 52 20.86 0.00 -5.34
N GLU A 53 20.89 -0.33 -4.05
CA GLU A 53 21.41 -1.60 -3.55
C GLU A 53 20.36 -2.24 -2.62
N LEU A 54 20.08 -3.52 -2.84
CA LEU A 54 19.15 -4.31 -2.04
C LEU A 54 19.87 -4.97 -0.86
N HIS A 55 20.34 -4.18 0.10
CA HIS A 55 20.96 -4.65 1.36
C HIS A 55 22.02 -5.77 1.15
N GLY A 56 23.01 -5.56 0.28
CA GLY A 56 24.05 -6.54 -0.01
C GLY A 56 23.61 -7.75 -0.85
N LYS A 57 22.38 -7.77 -1.38
CA LYS A 57 21.87 -8.89 -2.21
C LYS A 57 22.05 -8.66 -3.70
N ALA A 58 21.84 -7.43 -4.16
CA ALA A 58 21.92 -7.07 -5.56
C ALA A 58 22.07 -5.55 -5.72
N LYS A 59 22.71 -5.14 -6.81
CA LYS A 59 22.53 -3.79 -7.36
C LYS A 59 21.30 -3.77 -8.24
N VAL A 60 20.58 -2.66 -8.24
CA VAL A 60 19.38 -2.47 -9.05
C VAL A 60 19.44 -1.15 -9.80
N LEU A 61 18.90 -1.17 -11.02
CA LEU A 61 18.64 0.00 -11.84
C LEU A 61 17.15 -0.02 -12.21
N ILE A 62 16.47 1.09 -11.96
CA ILE A 62 15.04 1.26 -12.23
C ILE A 62 14.85 2.45 -13.17
N GLU A 63 14.24 2.20 -14.32
CA GLU A 63 14.16 3.16 -15.43
C GLU A 63 12.72 3.37 -15.91
N ASP A 64 12.33 4.65 -16.01
CA ASP A 64 11.06 5.16 -16.56
C ASP A 64 9.77 4.48 -16.05
N GLY A 65 9.83 3.84 -14.89
CA GLY A 65 8.75 3.00 -14.35
C GLY A 65 8.43 1.78 -15.23
N ARG A 66 9.35 1.37 -16.11
CA ARG A 66 9.15 0.31 -17.12
C ARG A 66 10.15 -0.82 -17.02
N GLU A 67 11.29 -0.60 -16.39
CA GLU A 67 12.34 -1.61 -16.34
C GLU A 67 13.03 -1.66 -14.98
N ILE A 68 13.28 -2.87 -14.50
CA ILE A 68 14.10 -3.17 -13.34
C ILE A 68 15.22 -4.11 -13.81
N THR A 69 16.44 -3.60 -13.87
CA THR A 69 17.64 -4.41 -14.15
C THR A 69 18.33 -4.75 -12.82
N ILE A 70 18.66 -6.03 -12.63
CA ILE A 70 19.20 -6.56 -11.38
C ILE A 70 20.56 -7.21 -11.63
N GLU A 71 21.58 -6.79 -10.88
CA GLU A 71 22.88 -7.45 -10.81
C GLU A 71 23.02 -8.10 -9.42
N PRO A 72 22.72 -9.40 -9.29
CA PRO A 72 22.87 -10.11 -8.02
C PRO A 72 24.31 -10.11 -7.55
N VAL A 73 24.52 -10.03 -6.24
CA VAL A 73 25.82 -10.26 -5.65
C VAL A 73 26.18 -11.74 -5.84
N THR A 74 27.44 -12.01 -6.21
CA THR A 74 27.92 -13.39 -6.41
C THR A 74 27.65 -14.26 -5.18
N GLY A 75 26.97 -15.40 -5.38
CA GLY A 75 26.61 -16.33 -4.31
C GLY A 75 25.39 -15.92 -3.47
N ALA A 76 24.71 -14.82 -3.82
CA ALA A 76 23.45 -14.46 -3.20
C ALA A 76 22.34 -15.46 -3.55
N ASP A 77 21.50 -15.77 -2.57
CA ASP A 77 20.30 -16.56 -2.77
C ASP A 77 19.22 -15.68 -3.42
N ASN A 78 18.98 -15.92 -4.71
CA ASN A 78 18.03 -15.16 -5.53
C ASN A 78 16.60 -15.22 -5.01
N SER A 79 16.22 -16.25 -4.22
CA SER A 79 14.87 -16.31 -3.62
C SER A 79 14.59 -15.14 -2.67
N LYS A 80 15.64 -14.49 -2.15
CA LYS A 80 15.54 -13.32 -1.26
C LYS A 80 15.33 -12.00 -2.01
N LEU A 81 15.31 -12.03 -3.35
CA LEU A 81 15.11 -10.85 -4.19
C LEU A 81 13.63 -10.49 -4.32
N SER A 82 12.72 -11.47 -4.47
CA SER A 82 11.28 -11.23 -4.70
C SER A 82 10.67 -10.21 -3.72
N PRO A 83 10.83 -10.33 -2.38
CA PRO A 83 10.24 -9.37 -1.45
C PRO A 83 10.78 -7.94 -1.60
N ASN A 84 12.02 -7.76 -2.07
CA ASN A 84 12.64 -6.46 -2.28
C ASN A 84 12.23 -5.87 -3.62
N ILE A 85 12.10 -6.72 -4.66
CA ILE A 85 11.55 -6.35 -5.96
C ILE A 85 10.11 -5.87 -5.80
N LEU A 86 9.24 -6.71 -5.25
CA LEU A 86 7.82 -6.40 -5.02
C LEU A 86 7.61 -5.31 -3.97
N GLY A 87 8.62 -5.06 -3.13
CA GLY A 87 8.62 -4.03 -2.09
C GLY A 87 9.16 -2.69 -2.59
N ALA A 88 10.47 -2.49 -2.45
CA ALA A 88 11.14 -1.22 -2.71
C ALA A 88 11.21 -0.91 -4.21
N CYS A 89 11.57 -1.87 -5.06
CA CYS A 89 11.71 -1.60 -6.50
C CYS A 89 10.37 -1.24 -7.14
N MET A 90 9.30 -2.00 -6.84
CA MET A 90 7.97 -1.66 -7.34
C MET A 90 7.45 -0.33 -6.78
N SER A 91 7.81 0.05 -5.56
CA SER A 91 7.47 1.37 -5.03
C SER A 91 8.11 2.50 -5.85
N VAL A 92 9.38 2.36 -6.26
CA VAL A 92 10.04 3.31 -7.16
C VAL A 92 9.36 3.33 -8.54
N VAL A 93 9.08 2.15 -9.13
CA VAL A 93 8.36 2.05 -10.42
C VAL A 93 7.04 2.80 -10.40
N LEU A 94 6.22 2.58 -9.37
CA LEU A 94 4.91 3.22 -9.22
C LEU A 94 5.04 4.74 -9.05
N ARG A 95 6.05 5.21 -8.33
CA ARG A 95 6.33 6.65 -8.17
C ARG A 95 6.81 7.30 -9.46
N GLN A 96 7.64 6.62 -10.25
CA GLN A 96 8.04 7.10 -11.59
C GLN A 96 6.84 7.23 -12.55
N ARG A 97 5.77 6.47 -12.29
CA ARG A 97 4.49 6.57 -13.00
C ARG A 97 3.54 7.62 -12.42
N GLY A 98 4.01 8.47 -11.50
CA GLY A 98 3.24 9.59 -10.96
C GLY A 98 2.28 9.22 -9.82
N LEU A 99 2.38 8.00 -9.26
CA LEU A 99 1.53 7.58 -8.15
C LEU A 99 2.11 8.03 -6.80
N LEU A 100 1.24 8.33 -5.84
CA LEU A 100 1.63 8.44 -4.44
C LEU A 100 1.69 7.02 -3.87
N VAL A 101 2.80 6.64 -3.23
CA VAL A 101 2.95 5.30 -2.65
C VAL A 101 3.11 5.40 -1.15
N LEU A 102 2.19 4.76 -0.41
CA LEU A 102 2.17 4.74 1.05
C LEU A 102 2.53 3.35 1.59
N HIS A 103 3.19 3.32 2.74
CA HIS A 103 3.43 2.10 3.51
C HIS A 103 2.19 1.75 4.34
N ALA A 104 1.22 1.14 3.68
CA ALA A 104 -0.10 0.87 4.24
C ALA A 104 -0.65 -0.51 3.80
N SER A 105 -1.58 -1.02 4.60
CA SER A 105 -2.41 -2.18 4.25
C SER A 105 -3.86 -1.71 4.15
N SER A 106 -4.61 -2.19 3.17
CA SER A 106 -5.95 -1.66 2.89
C SER A 106 -7.00 -2.75 2.64
N ILE A 107 -8.23 -2.43 3.02
CA ILE A 107 -9.42 -3.27 2.92
C ILE A 107 -10.55 -2.56 2.19
N VAL A 108 -11.49 -3.33 1.65
CA VAL A 108 -12.74 -2.82 1.08
C VAL A 108 -13.86 -2.87 2.12
N VAL A 109 -14.52 -1.73 2.33
CA VAL A 109 -15.75 -1.61 3.12
C VAL A 109 -16.76 -0.84 2.26
N ASN A 110 -17.92 -1.44 1.96
CA ASN A 110 -18.98 -0.82 1.14
C ASN A 110 -18.46 -0.23 -0.19
N ASN A 111 -17.65 -1.00 -0.94
CA ASN A 111 -17.00 -0.60 -2.20
C ASN A 111 -16.04 0.60 -2.08
N GLN A 112 -15.58 0.93 -0.88
CA GLN A 112 -14.58 1.97 -0.63
C GLN A 112 -13.39 1.40 0.12
N ALA A 113 -12.21 1.92 -0.17
CA ALA A 113 -10.99 1.53 0.53
C ALA A 113 -10.87 2.26 1.87
N ILE A 114 -10.45 1.51 2.87
CA ILE A 114 -9.98 1.98 4.16
C ILE A 114 -8.57 1.45 4.32
N ALA A 115 -7.63 2.28 4.78
CA ALA A 115 -6.25 1.81 4.97
C ALA A 115 -5.68 2.11 6.35
N PHE A 116 -4.77 1.23 6.76
CA PHE A 116 -4.00 1.30 7.98
C PHE A 116 -2.55 1.66 7.63
N MET A 117 -2.08 2.78 8.12
CA MET A 117 -0.76 3.37 7.86
C MET A 117 0.06 3.41 9.15
N GLY A 118 1.38 3.29 9.05
CA GLY A 118 2.26 3.27 10.22
C GLY A 118 3.61 2.60 9.95
N GLY A 119 4.49 2.65 10.95
CA GLY A 119 5.82 2.04 10.89
C GLY A 119 5.83 0.53 10.66
N SER A 120 7.01 -0.02 10.35
CA SER A 120 7.20 -1.48 10.33
C SER A 120 6.92 -2.05 11.72
N GLY A 121 6.24 -3.19 11.79
CA GLY A 121 5.84 -3.82 13.05
C GLY A 121 4.68 -3.14 13.78
N TRP A 122 4.09 -2.08 13.22
CA TRP A 122 2.91 -1.42 13.81
C TRP A 122 1.60 -2.16 13.50
N GLY A 123 1.64 -3.42 13.06
CA GLY A 123 0.45 -4.28 12.92
C GLY A 123 -0.53 -3.93 11.81
N LYS A 124 -0.13 -3.21 10.76
CA LYS A 124 -0.99 -2.89 9.60
C LYS A 124 -1.52 -4.16 8.92
N SER A 125 -0.61 -5.06 8.54
CA SER A 125 -0.93 -6.35 7.92
C SER A 125 -1.74 -7.24 8.87
N THR A 126 -1.44 -7.23 10.17
CA THR A 126 -2.22 -7.97 11.16
C THR A 126 -3.67 -7.48 11.25
N LEU A 127 -3.88 -6.16 11.27
CA LEU A 127 -5.21 -5.59 11.34
C LEU A 127 -5.99 -5.84 10.04
N ALA A 128 -5.36 -5.67 8.88
CA ALA A 128 -5.96 -6.03 7.60
C ALA A 128 -6.33 -7.52 7.55
N GLY A 129 -5.47 -8.41 8.06
CA GLY A 129 -5.76 -9.84 8.21
C GLY A 129 -6.94 -10.12 9.15
N ALA A 130 -7.10 -9.37 10.24
CA ALA A 130 -8.25 -9.51 11.15
C ALA A 130 -9.57 -9.14 10.47
N PHE A 131 -9.57 -8.09 9.64
CA PHE A 131 -10.71 -7.76 8.78
C PHE A 131 -10.97 -8.84 7.73
N HIS A 132 -9.92 -9.37 7.10
CA HIS A 132 -10.08 -10.48 6.15
C HIS A 132 -10.74 -11.70 6.80
N GLY A 133 -10.37 -12.06 8.03
CA GLY A 133 -11.02 -13.12 8.80
C GLY A 133 -12.51 -12.89 9.09
N LYS A 134 -13.00 -11.65 8.98
CA LYS A 134 -14.43 -11.28 9.04
C LYS A 134 -15.12 -11.23 7.67
N GLY A 135 -14.42 -11.60 6.58
CA GLY A 135 -14.96 -11.60 5.22
C GLY A 135 -14.76 -10.29 4.44
N TYR A 136 -14.02 -9.32 4.98
CA TYR A 136 -13.65 -8.13 4.22
C TYR A 136 -12.58 -8.45 3.18
N GLN A 137 -12.62 -7.74 2.06
CA GLN A 137 -11.63 -7.93 1.00
C GLN A 137 -10.37 -7.11 1.25
N ILE A 138 -9.20 -7.67 0.95
CA ILE A 138 -7.90 -6.98 0.99
C ILE A 138 -7.59 -6.40 -0.39
N ILE A 139 -7.05 -5.18 -0.44
CA ILE A 139 -6.66 -4.53 -1.70
C ILE A 139 -5.14 -4.47 -1.82
N THR A 140 -4.45 -4.06 -0.75
CA THR A 140 -3.00 -3.95 -0.71
C THR A 140 -2.43 -4.34 0.66
N ASP A 141 -1.18 -4.82 0.66
CA ASP A 141 -0.31 -4.89 1.84
C ASP A 141 1.09 -4.36 1.49
N ASP A 142 1.74 -3.69 2.44
CA ASP A 142 3.10 -3.11 2.34
C ASP A 142 3.28 -1.93 1.34
N VAL A 143 2.87 -2.10 0.08
CA VAL A 143 2.96 -1.09 -0.98
C VAL A 143 1.56 -0.71 -1.43
N MET A 144 1.09 0.47 -1.01
CA MET A 144 -0.23 0.98 -1.37
C MET A 144 -0.10 2.19 -2.32
N PRO A 145 -0.16 1.98 -3.65
CA PRO A 145 -0.28 3.07 -4.59
C PRO A 145 -1.66 3.75 -4.52
N VAL A 146 -1.64 5.07 -4.62
CA VAL A 146 -2.80 5.96 -4.69
C VAL A 146 -2.70 6.79 -5.96
N ASN A 147 -3.65 6.61 -6.86
CA ASN A 147 -3.84 7.49 -8.01
C ASN A 147 -4.67 8.70 -7.57
N LEU A 148 -4.20 9.91 -7.90
CA LEU A 148 -4.82 11.19 -7.51
C LEU A 148 -5.31 12.02 -8.72
N ASP A 149 -5.20 11.50 -9.94
CA ASP A 149 -5.41 12.28 -11.18
C ASP A 149 -6.90 12.61 -11.43
N ASP A 150 -7.82 11.70 -11.12
CA ASP A 150 -9.26 11.84 -11.41
C ASP A 150 -10.05 12.61 -10.33
N GLY A 151 -9.38 13.39 -9.48
CA GLY A 151 -9.99 14.19 -8.42
C GLY A 151 -10.53 13.40 -7.22
N TYR A 152 -10.60 12.07 -7.31
CA TYR A 152 -10.92 11.16 -6.22
C TYR A 152 -9.77 10.15 -6.04
N PRO A 153 -9.14 10.08 -4.85
CA PRO A 153 -8.03 9.16 -4.62
C PRO A 153 -8.46 7.70 -4.81
N LEU A 154 -7.83 6.97 -5.73
CA LEU A 154 -8.09 5.55 -5.99
C LEU A 154 -6.93 4.68 -5.50
N ILE A 155 -7.23 3.62 -4.75
CA ILE A 155 -6.24 2.58 -4.41
C ILE A 155 -6.14 1.60 -5.57
N ILE A 156 -4.93 1.38 -6.06
CA ILE A 156 -4.66 0.36 -7.08
C ILE A 156 -4.31 -0.96 -6.35
N PRO A 157 -4.98 -2.08 -6.65
CA PRO A 157 -4.72 -3.37 -6.01
C PRO A 157 -3.29 -3.85 -6.20
N SER A 158 -2.70 -4.47 -5.18
CA SER A 158 -1.35 -5.04 -5.29
C SER A 158 -1.39 -6.43 -5.92
N PHE A 159 -1.28 -7.46 -5.08
CA PHE A 159 -1.28 -8.87 -5.40
C PHE A 159 -1.74 -9.63 -4.15
N PRO A 160 -2.27 -10.86 -4.27
CA PRO A 160 -3.02 -11.53 -3.22
C PRO A 160 -2.12 -12.14 -2.14
N GLN A 161 -1.24 -11.35 -1.52
CA GLN A 161 -0.38 -11.78 -0.42
C GLN A 161 -0.44 -10.80 0.74
N ILE A 162 -0.37 -11.34 1.96
CA ILE A 162 -0.10 -10.56 3.18
C ILE A 162 1.06 -11.16 3.97
N LYS A 163 1.88 -10.26 4.57
CA LYS A 163 3.10 -10.63 5.30
C LYS A 163 2.82 -10.66 6.81
N LEU A 164 2.80 -11.84 7.42
CA LEU A 164 2.44 -12.02 8.83
C LEU A 164 3.63 -12.50 9.67
N TRP A 165 3.72 -12.02 10.91
CA TRP A 165 4.54 -12.69 11.92
C TRP A 165 3.83 -13.99 12.35
N PRO A 166 4.57 -15.05 12.77
CA PRO A 166 3.95 -16.30 13.24
C PRO A 166 2.86 -16.08 14.28
N SER A 167 3.14 -15.28 15.32
CA SER A 167 2.15 -14.95 16.37
C SER A 167 0.91 -14.22 15.84
N ALA A 168 1.05 -13.39 14.81
CA ALA A 168 -0.07 -12.74 14.17
C ALA A 168 -0.90 -13.74 13.34
N ALA A 169 -0.24 -14.66 12.62
CA ALA A 169 -0.93 -15.71 11.88
C ALA A 169 -1.75 -16.62 12.81
N ASP A 170 -1.14 -17.05 13.93
CA ASP A 170 -1.82 -17.87 14.94
C ASP A 170 -3.02 -17.13 15.57
N SER A 171 -2.86 -15.84 15.90
CA SER A 171 -3.94 -15.03 16.48
C SER A 171 -5.10 -14.80 15.50
N LEU A 172 -4.84 -14.89 14.19
CA LEU A 172 -5.85 -14.79 13.13
C LEU A 172 -6.53 -16.13 12.82
N GLY A 173 -6.18 -17.20 13.54
CA GLY A 173 -6.74 -18.54 13.35
C GLY A 173 -6.06 -19.37 12.27
N HIS A 174 -4.94 -18.91 11.70
CA HIS A 174 -4.10 -19.73 10.83
C HIS A 174 -3.18 -20.61 11.67
N ASN A 175 -2.75 -21.75 11.14
CA ASN A 175 -1.62 -22.49 11.72
C ASN A 175 -0.33 -21.97 11.10
N SER A 176 0.46 -21.21 11.85
CA SER A 176 1.73 -20.63 11.37
C SER A 176 2.71 -21.68 10.82
N ASN A 177 2.68 -22.92 11.32
CA ASN A 177 3.55 -24.00 10.83
C ASN A 177 3.19 -24.48 9.42
N ASN A 178 1.97 -24.19 8.95
CA ASN A 178 1.50 -24.57 7.62
C ASN A 178 1.66 -23.46 6.59
N LEU A 179 2.12 -22.26 7.01
CA LEU A 179 2.35 -21.15 6.10
C LEU A 179 3.83 -21.12 5.68
N PRO A 180 4.11 -20.94 4.38
CA PRO A 180 5.49 -20.83 3.92
C PRO A 180 6.13 -19.53 4.43
N PRO A 181 7.43 -19.51 4.75
CA PRO A 181 8.15 -18.27 4.99
C PRO A 181 8.25 -17.45 3.69
N LEU A 182 8.36 -16.12 3.78
CA LEU A 182 8.48 -15.25 2.59
C LEU A 182 9.69 -15.57 1.69
N TYR A 183 10.73 -16.14 2.30
CA TYR A 183 11.94 -16.67 1.68
C TYR A 183 12.60 -17.60 2.70
N PRO A 184 13.59 -18.43 2.33
CA PRO A 184 14.25 -19.33 3.27
C PRO A 184 14.76 -18.58 4.52
N ASN A 185 14.32 -19.04 5.70
CA ASN A 185 14.62 -18.45 7.01
C ASN A 185 14.07 -17.03 7.24
N ALA A 186 13.07 -16.58 6.47
CA ALA A 186 12.40 -15.32 6.75
C ALA A 186 11.67 -15.36 8.10
N PRO A 187 11.72 -14.29 8.90
CA PRO A 187 11.00 -14.22 10.17
C PRO A 187 9.48 -14.07 10.00
N LYS A 188 9.03 -13.68 8.80
CA LYS A 188 7.63 -13.51 8.45
C LYS A 188 7.20 -14.58 7.45
N LEU A 189 5.94 -14.94 7.58
CA LEU A 189 5.22 -15.91 6.78
C LEU A 189 4.46 -15.21 5.66
N SER A 190 4.30 -15.92 4.55
CA SER A 190 3.43 -15.57 3.44
C SER A 190 2.08 -16.22 3.64
N TYR A 191 1.01 -15.42 3.65
CA TYR A 191 -0.34 -15.91 3.45
C TYR A 191 -0.84 -15.40 2.10
N THR A 192 -1.12 -16.34 1.17
CA THR A 192 -1.66 -16.04 -0.16
C THR A 192 -3.17 -16.23 -0.15
N PHE A 193 -3.91 -15.20 -0.52
CA PHE A 193 -5.37 -15.22 -0.53
C PHE A 193 -5.88 -16.08 -1.69
N THR A 194 -6.71 -17.09 -1.41
CA THR A 194 -7.44 -17.84 -2.44
C THR A 194 -8.75 -17.16 -2.84
N ASP A 195 -9.36 -16.44 -1.90
CA ASP A 195 -10.54 -15.60 -2.04
C ASP A 195 -10.38 -14.30 -1.23
N GLY A 196 -11.33 -13.37 -1.35
CA GLY A 196 -11.29 -12.13 -0.56
C GLY A 196 -10.17 -11.14 -0.93
N PHE A 197 -9.63 -11.22 -2.14
CA PHE A 197 -8.72 -10.19 -2.68
C PHE A 197 -9.46 -9.32 -3.71
N GLN A 198 -9.41 -7.99 -3.52
CA GLN A 198 -10.02 -7.02 -4.40
C GLN A 198 -9.14 -6.81 -5.64
N ARG A 199 -9.70 -7.01 -6.83
CA ARG A 199 -8.94 -6.98 -8.10
C ARG A 199 -9.09 -5.69 -8.90
N THR A 200 -10.02 -4.82 -8.54
CA THR A 200 -10.24 -3.53 -9.22
C THR A 200 -9.97 -2.36 -8.29
N ALA A 201 -9.55 -1.24 -8.86
CA ALA A 201 -9.30 -0.02 -8.10
C ALA A 201 -10.58 0.49 -7.43
N VAL A 202 -10.42 1.01 -6.21
CA VAL A 202 -11.54 1.50 -5.39
C VAL A 202 -11.20 2.83 -4.72
N PRO A 203 -12.17 3.71 -4.49
CA PRO A 203 -11.94 5.02 -3.91
C PRO A 203 -11.50 4.92 -2.44
N LEU A 204 -10.44 5.62 -2.08
CA LEU A 204 -9.96 5.73 -0.70
C LEU A 204 -10.84 6.68 0.10
N LYS A 205 -11.42 6.17 1.18
CA LYS A 205 -12.33 6.91 2.04
C LYS A 205 -11.71 7.36 3.35
N ARG A 206 -10.87 6.52 3.96
CA ARG A 206 -10.26 6.78 5.28
C ARG A 206 -8.85 6.23 5.37
N LEU A 207 -8.00 6.97 6.06
CA LEU A 207 -6.69 6.50 6.52
C LEU A 207 -6.62 6.52 8.05
N TYR A 208 -6.14 5.42 8.62
CA TYR A 208 -5.82 5.31 10.04
C TYR A 208 -4.32 5.25 10.25
N VAL A 209 -3.75 6.27 10.89
CA VAL A 209 -2.37 6.26 11.38
C VAL A 209 -2.34 5.47 12.68
N LEU A 210 -1.80 4.26 12.66
CA LEU A 210 -1.71 3.42 13.84
C LEU A 210 -0.78 4.08 14.87
N ALA A 211 -1.12 4.01 16.14
CA ALA A 211 -0.27 4.49 17.22
C ALA A 211 -0.36 3.54 18.43
N LYS A 212 0.70 3.46 19.22
CA LYS A 212 0.68 2.71 20.48
C LYS A 212 0.12 3.59 21.60
N GLY A 213 -0.65 2.99 22.51
CA GLY A 213 -1.10 3.63 23.74
C GLY A 213 -1.81 2.62 24.64
N ASP A 214 -2.36 3.10 25.76
CA ASP A 214 -2.93 2.25 26.80
C ASP A 214 -4.43 1.99 26.60
N GLN A 215 -5.05 2.68 25.66
CA GLN A 215 -6.47 2.56 25.30
C GLN A 215 -6.64 2.55 23.78
N HIS A 216 -7.73 1.94 23.34
CA HIS A 216 -8.15 1.96 21.93
C HIS A 216 -8.99 3.21 21.67
N GLN A 217 -8.54 4.05 20.75
CA GLN A 217 -9.24 5.26 20.38
C GLN A 217 -8.94 5.66 18.95
N ILE A 218 -9.95 6.23 18.29
CA ILE A 218 -9.82 6.85 16.97
C ILE A 218 -10.04 8.35 17.15
N THR A 219 -9.04 9.15 16.78
CA THR A 219 -9.10 10.62 16.85
C THR A 219 -8.83 11.22 15.49
N LYS A 220 -9.70 12.13 15.04
CA LYS A 220 -9.52 12.79 13.75
C LYS A 220 -8.31 13.72 13.80
N LEU A 221 -7.46 13.67 12.77
CA LEU A 221 -6.34 14.58 12.62
C LEU A 221 -6.76 15.84 11.86
N THR A 222 -6.23 16.99 12.28
CA THR A 222 -6.30 18.20 11.45
C THR A 222 -5.39 18.03 10.22
N PRO A 223 -5.60 18.79 9.13
CA PRO A 223 -4.70 18.74 7.97
C PRO A 223 -3.23 18.95 8.33
N GLN A 224 -2.94 19.84 9.29
CA GLN A 224 -1.58 20.14 9.77
C GLN A 224 -0.96 18.95 10.51
N GLN A 225 -1.76 18.15 11.23
CA GLN A 225 -1.31 16.93 11.90
C GLN A 225 -1.20 15.75 10.92
N ALA A 226 -2.08 15.69 9.92
CA ALA A 226 -2.15 14.60 8.96
C ALA A 226 -1.01 14.65 7.93
N PHE A 227 -0.66 15.83 7.44
CA PHE A 227 0.39 16.03 6.43
C PHE A 227 1.73 15.35 6.78
N PRO A 228 2.34 15.60 7.96
CA PRO A 228 3.61 14.97 8.31
C PRO A 228 3.50 13.45 8.44
N GLU A 229 2.35 12.89 8.83
CA GLU A 229 2.16 11.43 8.89
C GLU A 229 2.13 10.82 7.49
N VAL A 230 1.46 11.46 6.52
CA VAL A 230 1.45 10.99 5.12
C VAL A 230 2.86 11.06 4.52
N VAL A 231 3.59 12.17 4.75
CA VAL A 231 4.98 12.31 4.28
C VAL A 231 5.87 11.23 4.89
N ARG A 232 5.82 11.06 6.23
CA ARG A 232 6.61 10.07 6.97
C ARG A 232 6.37 8.64 6.52
N HIS A 233 5.14 8.32 6.15
CA HIS A 233 4.75 6.97 5.76
C HIS A 233 4.64 6.77 4.24
N SER A 234 5.15 7.72 3.46
CA SER A 234 5.36 7.52 2.03
C SER A 234 6.59 6.64 1.79
N ARG A 235 6.55 5.81 0.74
CA ARG A 235 7.62 4.85 0.38
C ARG A 235 8.70 5.51 -0.47
N ASP A 236 9.96 5.14 -0.19
CA ASP A 236 11.16 5.41 -1.00
C ASP A 236 11.39 6.90 -1.34
N VAL A 237 10.90 7.82 -0.50
CA VAL A 237 11.01 9.27 -0.68
C VAL A 237 12.46 9.77 -0.70
N ASP A 238 13.34 9.06 0.00
CA ASP A 238 14.78 9.27 0.10
C ASP A 238 15.56 8.78 -1.13
N VAL A 239 14.90 8.06 -2.05
CA VAL A 239 15.50 7.56 -3.29
C VAL A 239 15.24 8.50 -4.47
N LEU A 240 14.02 9.03 -4.59
CA LEU A 240 13.63 9.98 -5.63
C LEU A 240 13.73 11.43 -5.13
N ILE A 241 14.97 11.93 -5.05
CA ILE A 241 15.30 13.22 -4.42
C ILE A 241 15.42 14.40 -5.39
N ALA A 242 15.23 14.17 -6.70
CA ALA A 242 15.20 15.26 -7.67
C ALA A 242 14.13 16.31 -7.28
N PRO A 243 14.39 17.63 -7.41
CA PRO A 243 13.48 18.67 -6.96
C PRO A 243 12.03 18.51 -7.44
N ASP A 244 11.85 18.08 -8.69
CA ASP A 244 10.51 17.84 -9.26
C ASP A 244 9.80 16.64 -8.62
N CYS A 245 10.53 15.59 -8.26
CA CYS A 245 9.98 14.43 -7.53
C CYS A 245 9.53 14.83 -6.12
N VAL A 246 10.36 15.59 -5.41
CA VAL A 246 10.05 16.10 -4.07
C VAL A 246 8.83 17.02 -4.12
N SER A 247 8.81 17.97 -5.06
CA SER A 247 7.68 18.89 -5.21
C SER A 247 6.38 18.17 -5.58
N THR A 248 6.45 17.17 -6.47
CA THR A 248 5.31 16.34 -6.85
C THR A 248 4.79 15.55 -5.66
N HIS A 249 5.68 14.90 -4.90
CA HIS A 249 5.31 14.16 -3.70
C HIS A 249 4.59 15.03 -2.66
N LEU A 250 5.13 16.22 -2.35
CA LEU A 250 4.49 17.14 -1.40
C LEU A 250 3.11 17.61 -1.90
N ARG A 251 2.97 17.87 -3.21
CA ARG A 251 1.66 18.18 -3.82
C ARG A 251 0.68 17.02 -3.69
N GLN A 252 1.11 15.78 -3.93
CA GLN A 252 0.30 14.58 -3.76
C GLN A 252 -0.16 14.42 -2.31
N CYS A 253 0.75 14.56 -1.34
CA CYS A 253 0.39 14.53 0.09
C CYS A 253 -0.66 15.60 0.44
N ALA A 254 -0.48 16.82 -0.05
CA ALA A 254 -1.42 17.92 0.17
C ALA A 254 -2.79 17.65 -0.50
N SER A 255 -2.81 17.05 -1.68
CA SER A 255 -4.06 16.67 -2.38
C SER A 255 -4.81 15.58 -1.62
N LEU A 256 -4.09 14.56 -1.14
CA LEU A 256 -4.67 13.46 -0.38
C LEU A 256 -5.37 13.94 0.90
N ILE A 257 -4.71 14.77 1.71
CA ILE A 257 -5.29 15.23 3.00
C ILE A 257 -6.48 16.18 2.83
N LYS A 258 -6.67 16.76 1.64
CA LYS A 258 -7.85 17.60 1.33
C LYS A 258 -9.09 16.76 1.08
N THR A 259 -8.93 15.54 0.58
CA THR A 259 -10.03 14.70 0.09
C THR A 259 -10.31 13.50 1.00
N VAL A 260 -9.29 12.99 1.70
CA VAL A 260 -9.40 11.80 2.56
C VAL A 260 -9.33 12.20 4.03
N SER A 261 -10.29 11.73 4.82
CA SER A 261 -10.21 11.91 6.28
C SER A 261 -9.15 11.00 6.86
N ILE A 262 -8.21 11.59 7.61
CA ILE A 262 -7.15 10.86 8.30
C ILE A 262 -7.39 10.90 9.81
N CYS A 263 -7.32 9.74 10.45
CA CYS A 263 -7.47 9.59 11.89
C CYS A 263 -6.21 8.95 12.48
N ARG A 264 -5.89 9.28 13.73
CA ARG A 264 -4.96 8.50 14.54
C ARG A 264 -5.75 7.38 15.22
N PHE A 265 -5.29 6.15 15.04
CA PHE A 265 -5.84 4.97 15.68
C PHE A 265 -4.85 4.49 16.74
N THR A 266 -5.00 5.02 17.96
CA THR A 266 -4.20 4.59 19.12
C THR A 266 -4.77 3.28 19.65
N ARG A 267 -3.88 2.33 19.96
CA ARG A 267 -4.26 0.99 20.42
C ARG A 267 -3.21 0.37 21.32
N LYS A 268 -3.66 -0.54 22.17
CA LYS A 268 -2.75 -1.42 22.92
C LYS A 268 -2.04 -2.40 21.97
N PRO A 269 -0.79 -2.78 22.26
CA PRO A 269 -0.07 -3.79 21.49
C PRO A 269 -0.47 -5.21 21.93
N ASN A 270 -1.76 -5.55 21.87
CA ASN A 270 -2.29 -6.84 22.30
C ASN A 270 -3.06 -7.52 21.15
N LEU A 271 -2.61 -8.71 20.73
CA LEU A 271 -3.25 -9.48 19.65
C LEU A 271 -4.61 -10.05 20.07
N MET A 272 -4.81 -10.30 21.37
CA MET A 272 -6.10 -10.81 21.88
C MET A 272 -7.23 -9.80 21.74
N GLU A 273 -6.92 -8.51 21.64
CA GLU A 273 -7.88 -7.42 21.49
C GLU A 273 -8.13 -7.07 20.01
N LEU A 274 -7.63 -7.86 19.04
CA LEU A 274 -7.92 -7.65 17.61
C LEU A 274 -9.42 -7.56 17.29
N PRO A 275 -10.31 -8.39 17.87
CA PRO A 275 -11.75 -8.26 17.63
C PRO A 275 -12.31 -6.90 18.05
N ASP A 276 -11.84 -6.35 19.18
CA ASP A 276 -12.26 -5.04 19.67
C ASP A 276 -11.79 -3.90 18.74
N LEU A 277 -10.56 -4.02 18.20
CA LEU A 277 -10.02 -3.07 17.23
C LEU A 277 -10.83 -3.05 15.94
N VAL A 278 -11.23 -4.23 15.45
CA VAL A 278 -12.06 -4.36 14.27
C VAL A 278 -13.43 -3.72 14.50
N ALA A 279 -14.09 -4.04 15.62
CA ALA A 279 -15.39 -3.46 15.98
C ALA A 279 -15.35 -1.92 16.11
N LEU A 280 -14.27 -1.37 16.67
CA LEU A 280 -14.09 0.07 16.80
C LEU A 280 -13.98 0.77 15.43
N VAL A 281 -13.26 0.17 14.49
CA VAL A 281 -13.13 0.70 13.13
C VAL A 281 -14.43 0.55 12.34
N GLU A 282 -15.13 -0.59 12.46
CA GLU A 282 -16.47 -0.79 11.87
C GLU A 282 -17.42 0.34 12.30
N LYS A 283 -17.48 0.63 13.61
CA LYS A 283 -18.30 1.72 14.15
C LYS A 283 -17.91 3.11 13.61
N ASP A 284 -16.62 3.45 13.55
CA ASP A 284 -16.17 4.75 13.02
C ASP A 284 -16.50 4.93 11.52
N ILE A 285 -16.52 3.83 10.76
CA ILE A 285 -16.91 3.86 9.34
C ILE A 285 -18.43 4.05 9.19
N GLU A 286 -19.23 3.36 10.00
CA GLU A 286 -20.69 3.52 10.02
C GLU A 286 -21.11 4.96 10.33
N GLU A 287 -20.50 5.59 11.33
CA GLU A 287 -20.74 7.00 11.68
C GLU A 287 -20.39 7.94 10.52
N LEU A 288 -19.32 7.63 9.78
CA LEU A 288 -18.92 8.41 8.62
C LEU A 288 -19.94 8.33 7.48
N THR A 289 -20.45 7.13 7.17
CA THR A 289 -21.48 6.95 6.12
C THR A 289 -22.80 7.65 6.48
N THR A 290 -23.17 7.66 7.76
CA THR A 290 -24.36 8.36 8.26
C THR A 290 -24.23 9.88 8.12
N SER A 291 -23.04 10.42 8.38
CA SER A 291 -22.75 11.85 8.23
C SER A 291 -22.75 12.33 6.77
N ASP A 292 -22.36 11.48 5.82
CA ASP A 292 -22.42 11.79 4.40
C ASP A 292 -23.86 11.78 3.87
N ARG A 293 -24.68 10.83 4.34
CA ARG A 293 -26.12 10.78 4.00
C ARG A 293 -26.87 12.00 4.52
N SER A 294 -26.59 12.45 5.75
CA SER A 294 -27.25 13.64 6.32
C SER A 294 -26.85 14.93 5.61
N LYS A 295 -25.58 15.08 5.20
CA LYS A 295 -25.12 16.20 4.36
C LYS A 295 -25.79 16.20 2.99
N ASN A 296 -25.84 15.06 2.30
CA ASN A 296 -26.50 14.95 1.00
C ASN A 296 -28.01 15.21 1.09
N HIS A 297 -28.67 14.77 2.18
CA HIS A 297 -30.07 15.09 2.42
C HIS A 297 -30.32 16.59 2.64
N THR A 298 -29.43 17.26 3.39
CA THR A 298 -29.48 18.71 3.66
C THR A 298 -29.21 19.55 2.40
N LEU A 299 -28.30 19.10 1.53
CA LEU A 299 -28.07 19.73 0.22
C LEU A 299 -29.29 19.60 -0.70
N ASN A 300 -29.92 18.42 -0.76
CA ASN A 300 -31.13 18.23 -1.57
C ASN A 300 -32.34 19.02 -1.06
N THR A 301 -32.48 19.22 0.26
CA THR A 301 -33.56 20.05 0.81
C THR A 301 -33.36 21.54 0.54
N LYS A 302 -32.10 22.03 0.53
CA LYS A 302 -31.80 23.42 0.14
C LYS A 302 -32.07 23.69 -1.34
N VAL A 303 -31.72 22.76 -2.22
CA VAL A 303 -32.00 22.88 -3.67
C VAL A 303 -33.51 22.87 -3.94
N LEU A 304 -34.29 22.04 -3.24
CA LEU A 304 -35.76 22.05 -3.36
C LEU A 304 -36.41 23.33 -2.81
N ALA A 305 -35.85 23.92 -1.75
CA ALA A 305 -36.33 25.19 -1.19
C ALA A 305 -36.02 26.41 -2.08
N GLU A 306 -34.94 26.39 -2.86
CA GLU A 306 -34.61 27.46 -3.82
C GLU A 306 -35.43 27.39 -5.13
N VAL A 307 -35.92 26.20 -5.50
CA VAL A 307 -36.81 26.03 -6.66
C VAL A 307 -38.26 26.38 -6.31
N GLY A 308 -38.71 26.15 -5.07
CA GLY A 308 -40.06 26.49 -4.61
C GLY A 308 -40.32 27.98 -4.31
N ASN A 309 -39.31 28.85 -4.47
CA ASN A 309 -39.40 30.30 -4.24
C ASN A 309 -39.31 31.12 -5.55
N ARG A 310 -39.52 30.46 -6.71
CA ARG A 310 -39.55 31.07 -8.04
C ARG A 310 -40.88 30.87 -8.78
N GLU A 311 -41.97 30.63 -8.04
CA GLU A 311 -43.35 30.71 -8.58
C GLU A 311 -44.06 31.96 -8.03
#